data_AF-A0A1U7YFC9-F1
#
_entry.id   AF-A0A1U7YFC9-F1
#
_cell.length_a   1.000
_cell.length_b   1.000
_cell.length_c   1.000
_cell.angle_alpha   90.00
_cell.angle_beta   90.00
_cell.angle_gamma   90.00
#
_symmetry.space_group_name_H-M   'P 1'
#
loop_
_entity.id
_entity.type
_entity.pdbx_description
1 polymer ?
#
loop_
_entity_poly.entity_id
_entity_poly.type
_entity_poly.pdbx_seq_one_letter_code
_entity_poly.pdbx_strand_id
1 'polypeptide(L)'
;MRQFSSGWFKCSYSRWLEYSVKKDAAFCLCCYLFKNDYVHGSTGDSFTKTGFKAWNKASERLDLHVGKVNSLHHKCFNKMLDLSNQSQSIQVAFDKQSEKQRNEHRIRLNVSINVVRFLLYFGLSFRGHDENDSSKNKGLFLGLLVWLAKRLPEVDRVILKHAPKNDMMTSPKIQKDVVSACAQETVKAIINDLDGDYFGILVDESKDITNGPFFAGYDGASNMQGKMNGLKALILQETPSAHCIHCFAHQLQLTLVAVVKKYKEVETFFAIVANVLNVIGASFKRIDQLRDHHAKLLEQLLESGEVQSGKGLNQERELQRPNQEANDRLQAEAFLSKINSFEFVFLLHLMLKVLLMSNELSKALYKKEQDIFNAMLFLDLTKERLQQMRDEG
;
A
#
# COMPACT_ATOMS: atom_id res chain seq x y z
N MET A 1 35.85 56.47 33.28
CA MET A 1 36.22 55.05 33.42
C MET A 1 36.66 54.53 32.05
N ARG A 2 37.84 53.90 31.92
CA ARG A 2 38.41 53.44 30.63
C ARG A 2 38.38 51.91 30.43
N GLN A 3 37.77 51.17 31.35
CA GLN A 3 37.69 49.71 31.34
C GLN A 3 36.31 49.25 31.84
N PHE A 4 35.95 48.00 31.53
CA PHE A 4 34.73 47.37 32.02
C PHE A 4 34.67 47.37 33.57
N SER A 5 33.50 47.63 34.13
CA SER A 5 33.28 47.61 35.58
C SER A 5 32.48 46.37 35.98
N SER A 6 33.09 45.49 36.79
CA SER A 6 32.42 44.33 37.37
C SER A 6 31.23 44.70 38.27
N GLY A 7 31.17 45.96 38.74
CA GLY A 7 30.03 46.49 39.47
C GLY A 7 28.71 46.44 38.69
N TRP A 8 28.74 46.46 37.35
CA TRP A 8 27.53 46.38 36.53
C TRP A 8 26.82 45.02 36.63
N PHE A 9 27.54 43.96 36.99
CA PHE A 9 26.93 42.66 37.29
C PHE A 9 26.18 42.62 38.64
N LYS A 10 26.37 43.63 39.49
CA LYS A 10 25.69 43.73 40.80
C LYS A 10 24.48 44.66 40.77
N CYS A 11 24.20 45.27 39.62
CA CYS A 11 23.08 46.19 39.40
C CYS A 11 21.95 45.55 38.58
N SER A 12 20.99 46.36 38.13
CA SER A 12 19.83 45.97 37.31
C SER A 12 20.19 45.29 35.96
N TYR A 13 21.45 45.30 35.54
CA TYR A 13 21.91 44.71 34.28
C TYR A 13 22.32 43.23 34.40
N SER A 14 22.41 42.69 35.61
CA SER A 14 22.93 41.33 35.89
C SER A 14 22.19 40.20 35.19
N ARG A 15 20.89 40.40 34.88
CA ARG A 15 20.03 39.37 34.30
C ARG A 15 20.22 39.14 32.81
N TRP A 16 20.99 40.00 32.13
CA TRP A 16 21.13 39.94 30.67
C TRP A 16 22.50 40.41 30.14
N LEU A 17 23.27 41.17 30.91
CA LEU A 17 24.58 41.67 30.49
C LEU A 17 25.60 40.54 30.52
N GLU A 18 26.34 40.37 29.43
CA GLU A 18 27.48 39.45 29.34
C GLU A 18 28.74 40.21 28.96
N TYR A 19 29.90 39.71 29.39
CA TYR A 19 31.19 40.31 29.05
C TYR A 19 32.15 39.26 28.50
N SER A 20 32.75 39.55 27.36
CA SER A 20 33.77 38.69 26.75
C SER A 20 35.15 39.26 27.03
N VAL A 21 35.93 38.56 27.86
CA VAL A 21 37.34 38.93 28.16
C VAL A 21 38.19 38.96 26.88
N LYS A 22 38.01 37.96 25.99
CA LYS A 22 38.75 37.87 24.72
C LYS A 22 38.49 39.06 23.80
N LYS A 23 37.26 39.56 23.75
CA LYS A 23 36.89 40.68 22.89
C LYS A 23 36.99 42.04 23.58
N ASP A 24 37.21 42.06 24.90
CA ASP A 24 37.01 43.22 25.78
C ASP A 24 35.74 44.00 25.40
N ALA A 25 34.59 43.31 25.45
CA ALA A 25 33.32 43.87 25.00
C ALA A 25 32.13 43.29 25.78
N ALA A 26 31.11 44.12 25.97
CA ALA A 26 29.86 43.73 26.59
C ALA A 26 28.78 43.38 25.55
N PHE A 27 27.97 42.38 25.87
CA PHE A 27 26.88 41.85 25.06
C PHE A 27 25.60 41.79 25.88
N CYS A 28 24.47 41.66 25.19
CA CYS A 28 23.18 41.45 25.80
C CYS A 28 22.67 40.06 25.39
N LEU A 29 22.62 39.12 26.35
CA LEU A 29 22.24 37.73 26.11
C LEU A 29 20.87 37.60 25.44
N CYS A 30 19.85 38.27 25.98
CA CYS A 30 18.50 38.17 25.43
C CYS A 30 18.41 38.74 24.01
N CYS A 31 19.06 39.89 23.74
CA CYS A 31 19.10 40.47 22.40
C CYS A 31 19.95 39.62 21.44
N TYR A 32 21.01 38.98 21.92
CA TYR A 32 21.83 38.07 21.11
C TYR A 32 21.03 36.85 20.64
N LEU A 33 20.22 36.26 21.54
CA LEU A 33 19.45 35.05 21.25
C LEU A 33 18.15 35.30 20.47
N PHE A 34 17.45 36.41 20.72
CA PHE A 34 16.07 36.59 20.27
C PHE A 34 15.84 37.78 19.33
N LYS A 35 16.88 38.55 18.97
CA LYS A 35 16.76 39.61 17.96
C LYS A 35 16.52 38.97 16.59
N ASN A 36 15.39 39.29 15.98
CA ASN A 36 15.00 38.82 14.65
C ASN A 36 15.29 39.93 13.62
N ASP A 37 15.78 39.56 12.44
CA ASP A 37 16.15 40.52 11.37
C ASP A 37 14.95 41.31 10.80
N TYR A 38 13.71 40.88 11.08
CA TYR A 38 12.47 41.51 10.59
C TYR A 38 11.90 42.61 11.48
N VAL A 39 12.46 42.85 12.68
CA VAL A 39 11.96 43.88 13.61
C VAL A 39 12.79 45.14 13.45
N HIS A 40 12.28 46.10 12.67
CA HIS A 40 12.88 47.43 12.53
C HIS A 40 12.81 48.20 13.86
N GLY A 41 13.93 48.24 14.57
CA GLY A 41 14.15 49.08 15.75
C GLY A 41 15.62 49.48 15.80
N SER A 42 15.89 50.78 15.99
CA SER A 42 17.21 51.43 15.88
C SER A 42 18.16 51.15 17.05
N THR A 43 18.23 49.91 17.53
CA THR A 43 19.25 49.50 18.51
C THR A 43 20.40 48.83 17.75
N GLY A 44 21.51 49.58 17.62
CA GLY A 44 22.69 49.15 16.89
C GLY A 44 23.20 47.76 17.31
N ASP A 45 23.85 47.07 16.38
CA ASP A 45 24.42 45.73 16.57
C ASP A 45 25.57 45.67 17.60
N SER A 46 25.82 46.79 18.30
CA SER A 46 26.83 46.94 19.34
C SER A 46 26.64 45.98 20.51
N PHE A 47 25.41 45.62 20.88
CA PHE A 47 25.19 44.69 22.01
C PHE A 47 24.96 43.23 21.59
N THR A 48 25.03 42.93 20.30
CA THR A 48 24.77 41.57 19.77
C THR A 48 25.92 41.04 18.92
N LYS A 49 26.33 41.74 17.86
CA LYS A 49 27.35 41.24 16.91
C LYS A 49 28.75 41.76 17.22
N THR A 50 28.90 43.07 17.36
CA THR A 50 30.22 43.72 17.44
C THR A 50 30.75 43.87 18.88
N GLY A 51 29.84 43.93 19.86
CA GLY A 51 30.18 44.09 21.27
C GLY A 51 30.40 45.56 21.66
N PHE A 52 29.88 45.96 22.82
CA PHE A 52 29.93 47.33 23.33
C PHE A 52 31.24 47.56 24.10
N LYS A 53 31.96 48.63 23.76
CA LYS A 53 33.28 48.95 24.33
C LYS A 53 33.42 50.39 24.88
N ALA A 54 32.40 51.23 24.72
CA ALA A 54 32.48 52.65 25.09
C ALA A 54 32.27 52.85 26.61
N TRP A 55 33.24 52.40 27.41
CA TRP A 55 33.13 52.32 28.88
C TRP A 55 32.88 53.67 29.57
N ASN A 56 33.35 54.76 28.98
CA ASN A 56 33.13 56.11 29.50
C ASN A 56 31.67 56.57 29.43
N LYS A 57 30.82 55.93 28.63
CA LYS A 57 29.38 56.21 28.50
C LYS A 57 28.51 54.98 28.83
N ALA A 58 29.05 54.01 29.57
CA ALA A 58 28.41 52.72 29.76
C ALA A 58 27.03 52.84 30.41
N SER A 59 26.88 53.57 31.53
CA SER A 59 25.58 53.72 32.20
C SER A 59 24.51 54.30 31.27
N GLU A 60 24.81 55.43 30.61
CA GLU A 60 23.92 56.07 29.63
C GLU A 60 23.52 55.12 28.49
N ARG A 61 24.49 54.38 27.93
CA ARG A 61 24.27 53.52 26.77
C ARG A 61 23.56 52.21 27.12
N LEU A 62 23.78 51.67 28.32
CA LEU A 62 23.06 50.52 28.84
C LEU A 62 21.60 50.88 29.11
N ASP A 63 21.33 52.03 29.72
CA ASP A 63 19.97 52.51 29.96
C ASP A 63 19.21 52.78 28.65
N LEU A 64 19.88 53.40 27.67
CA LEU A 64 19.33 53.58 26.33
C LEU A 64 19.09 52.25 25.60
N HIS A 65 19.93 51.24 25.81
CA HIS A 65 19.75 49.91 25.22
C HIS A 65 18.52 49.20 25.78
N VAL A 66 18.34 49.24 27.11
CA VAL A 66 17.14 48.70 27.76
C VAL A 66 15.90 49.44 27.26
N GLY A 67 15.98 50.78 27.16
CA GLY A 67 14.91 51.61 26.62
C GLY A 67 13.62 51.56 27.46
N LYS A 68 12.51 51.96 26.84
CA LYS A 68 11.18 51.95 27.48
C LYS A 68 10.52 50.57 27.41
N VAL A 69 9.40 50.40 28.12
CA VAL A 69 8.51 49.25 27.96
C VAL A 69 8.20 49.03 26.47
N ASN A 70 8.19 47.77 26.03
CA ASN A 70 8.07 47.35 24.62
C ASN A 70 9.26 47.68 23.71
N SER A 71 10.42 48.12 24.24
CA SER A 71 11.66 48.16 23.47
C SER A 71 12.03 46.78 22.91
N LEU A 72 12.93 46.76 21.92
CA LEU A 72 13.48 45.51 21.38
C LEU A 72 14.08 44.65 22.50
N HIS A 73 14.87 45.27 23.39
CA HIS A 73 15.44 44.60 24.55
C HIS A 73 14.35 44.00 25.44
N HIS A 74 13.32 44.78 25.80
CA HIS A 74 12.23 44.31 26.65
C HIS A 74 11.49 43.11 26.05
N LYS A 75 11.23 43.13 24.73
CA LYS A 75 10.63 41.99 24.01
C LYS A 75 11.53 40.76 24.01
N CYS A 76 12.84 40.93 23.76
CA CYS A 76 13.80 39.82 23.79
C CYS A 76 13.96 39.26 25.22
N PHE A 77 13.95 40.13 26.22
CA PHE A 77 14.02 39.77 27.63
C PHE A 77 12.80 38.96 28.06
N ASN A 78 11.58 39.36 27.67
CA ASN A 78 10.36 38.59 27.96
C ASN A 78 10.40 37.20 27.31
N LYS A 79 10.84 37.08 26.04
CA LYS A 79 11.04 35.76 25.41
C LYS A 79 12.02 34.86 26.16
N MET A 80 13.09 35.45 26.70
CA MET A 80 14.06 34.72 27.52
C MET A 80 13.44 34.25 28.85
N LEU A 81 12.59 35.08 29.47
CA LEU A 81 11.84 34.71 30.68
C LEU A 81 10.84 33.60 30.39
N ASP A 82 10.11 33.68 29.28
CA ASP A 82 9.16 32.64 28.85
C ASP A 82 9.87 31.31 28.60
N LEU A 83 11.03 31.33 27.92
CA LEU A 83 11.85 30.14 27.71
C LEU A 83 12.35 29.53 29.03
N SER A 84 12.70 30.38 30.00
CA SER A 84 13.17 29.94 31.32
C SER A 84 12.04 29.42 32.22
N ASN A 85 10.77 29.66 31.85
CA ASN A 85 9.61 29.24 32.60
C ASN A 85 9.26 27.77 32.31
N GLN A 86 9.85 26.86 33.09
CA GLN A 86 9.63 25.40 32.94
C GLN A 86 8.15 24.99 33.02
N SER A 87 7.31 25.76 33.71
CA SER A 87 5.86 25.51 33.84
C SER A 87 5.08 25.69 32.53
N GLN A 88 5.69 26.30 31.51
CA GLN A 88 5.14 26.48 30.17
C GLN A 88 5.90 25.68 29.10
N SER A 89 6.79 24.77 29.51
CA SER A 89 7.46 23.87 28.58
C SER A 89 6.45 23.01 27.80
N ILE A 90 6.85 22.57 26.60
CA ILE A 90 6.02 21.69 25.76
C ILE A 90 5.62 20.44 26.55
N GLN A 91 6.56 19.85 27.31
CA GLN A 91 6.31 18.69 28.15
C GLN A 91 5.23 18.98 29.20
N VAL A 92 5.34 20.09 29.93
CA VAL A 92 4.32 20.47 30.93
C VAL A 92 2.98 20.83 30.27
N ALA A 93 2.97 21.35 29.05
CA ALA A 93 1.73 21.57 28.29
C ALA A 93 1.04 20.25 27.90
N PHE A 94 1.80 19.20 27.57
CA PHE A 94 1.29 17.84 27.38
C PHE A 94 0.82 17.22 28.69
N ASP A 95 1.54 17.42 29.79
CA ASP A 95 1.19 16.89 31.11
C ASP A 95 0.00 17.62 31.76
N LYS A 96 -0.23 18.90 31.40
CA LYS A 96 -1.40 19.70 31.80
C LYS A 96 -2.71 19.27 31.14
N GLN A 97 -2.67 18.34 30.18
CA GLN A 97 -3.88 17.78 29.59
C GLN A 97 -4.62 16.94 30.63
N SER A 98 -5.92 17.18 30.82
CA SER A 98 -6.63 16.53 31.92
C SER A 98 -6.67 15.00 31.72
N GLU A 99 -6.56 14.25 32.81
CA GLU A 99 -6.62 12.79 32.80
C GLU A 99 -7.89 12.29 32.07
N LYS A 100 -8.99 13.00 32.26
CA LYS A 100 -10.25 12.77 31.53
C LYS A 100 -10.08 12.88 30.01
N GLN A 101 -9.47 13.95 29.50
CA GLN A 101 -9.23 14.12 28.06
C GLN A 101 -8.34 13.01 27.49
N ARG A 102 -7.30 12.62 28.23
CA ARG A 102 -6.40 11.52 27.83
C ARG A 102 -7.16 10.19 27.77
N ASN A 103 -8.01 9.92 28.75
CA ASN A 103 -8.81 8.69 28.80
C ASN A 103 -9.83 8.64 27.64
N GLU A 104 -10.56 9.73 27.42
CA GLU A 104 -11.52 9.84 26.32
C GLU A 104 -10.85 9.67 24.94
N HIS A 105 -9.67 10.27 24.75
CA HIS A 105 -8.89 10.10 23.52
C HIS A 105 -8.42 8.65 23.34
N ARG A 106 -7.95 8.00 24.41
CA ARG A 106 -7.56 6.57 24.37
C ARG A 106 -8.74 5.68 24.00
N ILE A 107 -9.94 5.94 24.52
CA ILE A 107 -11.15 5.19 24.15
C ILE A 107 -11.44 5.37 22.65
N ARG A 108 -11.44 6.61 22.14
CA ARG A 108 -11.61 6.89 20.70
C ARG A 108 -10.62 6.09 19.85
N LEU A 109 -9.33 6.22 20.16
CA LEU A 109 -8.25 5.57 19.42
C LEU A 109 -8.39 4.04 19.44
N ASN A 110 -8.62 3.44 20.61
CA ASN A 110 -8.75 1.99 20.74
C ASN A 110 -9.94 1.45 19.96
N VAL A 111 -11.08 2.14 20.01
CA VAL A 111 -12.27 1.75 19.24
C VAL A 111 -11.98 1.81 17.73
N SER A 112 -11.36 2.88 17.25
CA SER A 112 -10.97 2.98 15.84
C SER A 112 -9.98 1.88 15.44
N ILE A 113 -8.96 1.59 16.24
CA ILE A 113 -7.99 0.51 15.98
C ILE A 113 -8.71 -0.84 15.90
N ASN A 114 -9.63 -1.13 16.81
CA ASN A 114 -10.37 -2.40 16.82
C ASN A 114 -11.21 -2.57 15.55
N VAL A 115 -11.87 -1.50 15.10
CA VAL A 115 -12.61 -1.52 13.82
C VAL A 115 -11.65 -1.73 12.64
N VAL A 116 -10.51 -1.04 12.59
CA VAL A 116 -9.51 -1.24 11.53
C VAL A 116 -9.03 -2.70 11.52
N ARG A 117 -8.65 -3.25 12.68
CA ARG A 117 -8.18 -4.63 12.80
C ARG A 117 -9.22 -5.64 12.32
N PHE A 118 -10.49 -5.44 12.68
CA PHE A 118 -11.59 -6.28 12.20
C PHE A 118 -11.69 -6.24 10.67
N LEU A 119 -11.68 -5.05 10.08
CA LEU A 119 -11.79 -4.90 8.63
C LEU A 119 -10.59 -5.54 7.89
N LEU A 120 -9.37 -5.32 8.40
CA LEU A 120 -8.16 -5.94 7.83
C LEU A 120 -8.20 -7.46 7.92
N TYR A 121 -8.62 -8.01 9.06
CA TYR A 121 -8.68 -9.46 9.28
C TYR A 121 -9.60 -10.17 8.26
N PHE A 122 -10.70 -9.54 7.87
CA PHE A 122 -11.65 -10.09 6.89
C PHE A 122 -11.45 -9.57 5.46
N GLY A 123 -10.44 -8.72 5.20
CA GLY A 123 -10.22 -8.12 3.89
C GLY A 123 -11.38 -7.23 3.42
N LEU A 124 -12.09 -6.59 4.35
CA LEU A 124 -13.28 -5.79 4.06
C LEU A 124 -12.93 -4.34 3.69
N SER A 125 -13.75 -3.74 2.83
CA SER A 125 -13.61 -2.34 2.46
C SER A 125 -13.92 -1.42 3.65
N PHE A 126 -13.14 -0.36 3.79
CA PHE A 126 -13.31 0.57 4.91
C PHE A 126 -14.42 1.57 4.62
N ARG A 127 -14.48 2.03 3.37
CA ARG A 127 -15.25 3.20 2.94
C ARG A 127 -16.37 2.83 1.99
N GLY A 128 -17.43 3.64 2.04
CA GLY A 128 -18.51 3.62 1.06
C GLY A 128 -18.23 4.59 -0.06
N HIS A 129 -19.05 4.54 -1.12
CA HIS A 129 -19.02 5.54 -2.18
C HIS A 129 -19.43 6.93 -1.69
N ASP A 130 -20.24 7.01 -0.63
CA ASP A 130 -20.72 8.25 -0.03
C ASP A 130 -20.75 8.15 1.50
N GLU A 131 -19.86 8.89 2.16
CA GLU A 131 -19.73 8.96 3.62
C GLU A 131 -20.55 10.11 4.26
N ASN A 132 -21.35 10.84 3.45
CA ASN A 132 -22.18 11.93 3.95
C ASN A 132 -23.21 11.48 4.98
N ASP A 133 -23.66 12.42 5.83
CA ASP A 133 -24.48 12.05 6.97
C ASP A 133 -25.87 11.49 6.62
N SER A 134 -26.38 11.87 5.45
CA SER A 134 -27.64 11.38 4.88
C SER A 134 -27.52 10.06 4.12
N SER A 135 -26.30 9.57 3.86
CA SER A 135 -26.07 8.32 3.12
C SER A 135 -26.50 7.10 3.94
N LYS A 136 -27.16 6.16 3.25
CA LYS A 136 -27.52 4.85 3.84
C LYS A 136 -26.32 3.91 3.98
N ASN A 137 -25.26 4.12 3.19
CA ASN A 137 -24.06 3.29 3.21
C ASN A 137 -22.79 4.16 3.25
N LYS A 138 -22.42 4.55 4.47
CA LYS A 138 -21.22 5.36 4.75
C LYS A 138 -19.92 4.55 4.78
N GLY A 139 -19.95 3.28 4.35
CA GLY A 139 -18.83 2.37 4.51
C GLY A 139 -18.82 1.64 5.85
N LEU A 140 -18.08 0.53 5.88
CA LEU A 140 -18.06 -0.38 7.03
C LEU A 140 -17.36 0.23 8.24
N PHE A 141 -16.35 1.10 8.05
CA PHE A 141 -15.66 1.75 9.16
C PHE A 141 -16.62 2.62 9.98
N LEU A 142 -17.33 3.55 9.33
CA LEU A 142 -18.32 4.40 9.99
C LEU A 142 -19.52 3.59 10.50
N GLY A 143 -19.98 2.60 9.72
CA GLY A 143 -21.07 1.71 10.12
C GLY A 143 -20.78 0.96 11.42
N LEU A 144 -19.58 0.39 11.56
CA LEU A 144 -19.14 -0.31 12.76
C LEU A 144 -18.97 0.63 13.96
N LEU A 145 -18.45 1.85 13.75
CA LEU A 145 -18.37 2.85 14.82
C LEU A 145 -19.76 3.23 15.36
N VAL A 146 -20.73 3.49 14.46
CA VAL A 146 -22.12 3.77 14.85
C VAL A 146 -22.74 2.56 15.56
N TRP A 147 -22.46 1.35 15.09
CA TRP A 147 -22.95 0.12 15.72
C TRP A 147 -22.38 -0.07 17.13
N LEU A 148 -21.08 0.21 17.33
CA LEU A 148 -20.44 0.16 18.65
C LEU A 148 -20.99 1.23 19.59
N ALA A 149 -21.16 2.47 19.12
CA ALA A 149 -21.75 3.56 19.89
C ALA A 149 -23.11 3.16 20.49
N LYS A 150 -23.98 2.56 19.69
CA LYS A 150 -25.32 2.14 20.12
C LYS A 150 -25.32 1.07 21.23
N ARG A 151 -24.22 0.34 21.42
CA ARG A 151 -24.10 -0.76 22.39
C ARG A 151 -23.28 -0.41 23.62
N LEU A 152 -22.36 0.55 23.48
CA LEU A 152 -21.38 0.90 24.50
C LEU A 152 -21.52 2.40 24.84
N PRO A 153 -22.27 2.75 25.90
CA PRO A 153 -22.52 4.14 26.27
C PRO A 153 -21.25 4.97 26.52
N GLU A 154 -20.21 4.35 27.06
CA GLU A 154 -18.90 4.96 27.31
C GLU A 154 -18.17 5.31 26.00
N VAL A 155 -18.40 4.54 24.93
CA VAL A 155 -17.86 4.79 23.59
C VAL A 155 -18.67 5.88 22.89
N ASP A 156 -20.00 5.79 22.92
CA ASP A 156 -20.88 6.77 22.28
C ASP A 156 -20.54 8.20 22.70
N ARG A 157 -20.32 8.41 24.01
CA ARG A 157 -20.00 9.72 24.60
C ARG A 157 -18.72 10.36 24.08
N VAL A 158 -17.84 9.61 23.43
CA VAL A 158 -16.51 10.10 23.05
C VAL A 158 -16.20 10.03 21.57
N ILE A 159 -16.92 9.25 20.75
CA ILE A 159 -16.65 9.08 19.32
C ILE A 159 -17.58 9.91 18.41
N LEU A 160 -17.25 9.97 17.11
CA LEU A 160 -18.06 10.63 16.07
C LEU A 160 -18.42 12.07 16.48
N LYS A 161 -19.71 12.44 16.43
CA LYS A 161 -20.21 13.78 16.76
C LYS A 161 -19.92 14.24 18.20
N HIS A 162 -19.59 13.32 19.11
CA HIS A 162 -19.26 13.64 20.50
C HIS A 162 -17.76 13.87 20.71
N ALA A 163 -16.93 13.61 19.71
CA ALA A 163 -15.51 13.93 19.77
C ALA A 163 -15.28 15.46 19.61
N PRO A 164 -14.31 16.05 20.35
CA PRO A 164 -14.06 17.47 20.28
C PRO A 164 -13.37 17.88 18.98
N LYS A 165 -13.93 18.88 18.28
CA LYS A 165 -13.34 19.51 17.08
C LYS A 165 -12.92 18.46 16.02
N ASN A 166 -11.60 18.30 15.83
CA ASN A 166 -11.02 17.47 14.77
C ASN A 166 -10.59 16.08 15.29
N ASP A 167 -10.97 15.69 16.51
CA ASP A 167 -10.54 14.43 17.15
C ASP A 167 -11.46 13.24 16.84
N MET A 168 -12.19 13.28 15.71
CA MET A 168 -13.19 12.27 15.35
C MET A 168 -12.60 10.91 14.93
N MET A 169 -11.28 10.81 14.71
CA MET A 169 -10.56 9.60 14.23
C MET A 169 -11.09 9.01 12.90
N THR A 170 -12.05 9.66 12.25
CA THR A 170 -12.71 9.18 11.03
C THR A 170 -12.01 9.60 9.75
N SER A 171 -11.06 10.54 9.81
CA SER A 171 -10.47 11.11 8.60
C SER A 171 -9.71 10.06 7.77
N PRO A 172 -9.71 10.21 6.43
CA PRO A 172 -8.97 9.32 5.55
C PRO A 172 -7.50 9.15 5.88
N LYS A 173 -6.86 10.22 6.37
CA LYS A 173 -5.44 10.22 6.73
C LYS A 173 -5.20 9.39 7.99
N ILE A 174 -6.01 9.61 9.02
CA ILE A 174 -5.91 8.84 10.28
C ILE A 174 -6.13 7.34 10.03
N GLN A 175 -7.14 6.98 9.22
CA GLN A 175 -7.37 5.58 8.87
C GLN A 175 -6.13 4.95 8.21
N LYS A 176 -5.48 5.67 7.28
CA LYS A 176 -4.24 5.21 6.63
C LYS A 176 -3.08 5.09 7.62
N ASP A 177 -2.95 6.03 8.55
CA ASP A 177 -1.90 5.99 9.58
C ASP A 177 -2.07 4.76 10.49
N VAL A 178 -3.31 4.44 10.89
CA VAL A 178 -3.61 3.24 11.68
C VAL A 178 -3.34 1.96 10.87
N VAL A 179 -3.74 1.91 9.59
CA VAL A 179 -3.45 0.78 8.71
C VAL A 179 -1.94 0.59 8.55
N SER A 180 -1.18 1.67 8.39
CA SER A 180 0.29 1.64 8.32
C SER A 180 0.90 1.07 9.61
N ALA A 181 0.42 1.51 10.78
CA ALA A 181 0.87 0.97 12.06
C ALA A 181 0.53 -0.53 12.21
N CYS A 182 -0.67 -0.96 11.80
CA CYS A 182 -1.02 -2.38 11.78
C CYS A 182 -0.10 -3.19 10.85
N ALA A 183 0.23 -2.65 9.68
CA ALA A 183 1.17 -3.28 8.74
C ALA A 183 2.56 -3.41 9.35
N GLN A 184 3.08 -2.37 10.02
CA GLN A 184 4.37 -2.41 10.70
C GLN A 184 4.41 -3.47 11.80
N GLU A 185 3.40 -3.55 12.67
CA GLU A 185 3.34 -4.57 13.72
C GLU A 185 3.20 -5.98 13.14
N THR A 186 2.46 -6.15 12.04
CA THR A 186 2.35 -7.44 11.34
C THR A 186 3.69 -7.86 10.75
N VAL A 187 4.39 -6.96 10.08
CA VAL A 187 5.74 -7.22 9.53
C VAL A 187 6.72 -7.57 10.66
N LYS A 188 6.67 -6.85 11.78
CA LYS A 188 7.50 -7.13 12.95
C LYS A 188 7.23 -8.52 13.53
N ALA A 189 5.96 -8.91 13.64
CA ALA A 189 5.58 -10.25 14.08
C ALA A 189 6.14 -11.33 13.15
N ILE A 190 5.99 -11.15 11.83
CA ILE A 190 6.53 -12.07 10.82
C ILE A 190 8.07 -12.18 10.94
N ILE A 191 8.78 -11.04 11.06
CA ILE A 191 10.24 -11.04 11.19
C ILE A 191 10.69 -11.77 12.46
N ASN A 192 9.97 -11.58 13.58
CA ASN A 192 10.27 -12.29 14.82
C ASN A 192 10.01 -13.80 14.67
N ASP A 193 8.92 -14.18 13.99
CA ASP A 193 8.58 -15.59 13.75
C ASP A 193 9.59 -16.29 12.83
N LEU A 194 10.25 -15.55 11.93
CA LEU A 194 11.29 -16.07 11.06
C LEU A 194 12.61 -16.37 11.80
N ASP A 195 12.86 -15.73 12.95
CA ASP A 195 14.06 -15.93 13.80
C ASP A 195 15.41 -15.91 13.04
N GLY A 196 15.50 -15.09 11.99
CA GLY A 196 16.70 -14.98 11.15
C GLY A 196 16.92 -16.13 10.15
N ASP A 197 15.97 -17.05 10.00
CA ASP A 197 16.00 -18.11 8.99
C ASP A 197 15.70 -17.57 7.58
N TYR A 198 15.94 -18.40 6.57
CA TYR A 198 15.62 -18.11 5.18
C TYR A 198 14.11 -18.11 4.95
N PHE A 199 13.63 -17.17 4.14
CA PHE A 199 12.23 -17.12 3.72
C PHE A 199 12.11 -17.00 2.20
N GLY A 200 11.02 -17.54 1.67
CA GLY A 200 10.64 -17.38 0.27
C GLY A 200 9.45 -16.45 0.14
N ILE A 201 9.50 -15.52 -0.81
CA ILE A 201 8.33 -14.72 -1.21
C ILE A 201 7.83 -15.28 -2.55
N LEU A 202 6.62 -15.81 -2.55
CA LEU A 202 5.91 -16.14 -3.79
C LEU A 202 5.18 -14.90 -4.28
N VAL A 203 5.62 -14.37 -5.42
CA VAL A 203 5.00 -13.21 -6.07
C VAL A 203 4.10 -13.73 -7.17
N ASP A 204 2.79 -13.68 -6.94
CA ASP A 204 1.76 -14.00 -7.94
C ASP A 204 1.16 -12.68 -8.45
N GLU A 205 1.22 -12.46 -9.77
CA GLU A 205 0.68 -11.27 -10.41
C GLU A 205 -0.37 -11.71 -11.44
N SER A 206 -1.62 -11.25 -11.28
CA SER A 206 -2.72 -11.49 -12.21
C SER A 206 -3.14 -10.18 -12.89
N LYS A 207 -3.34 -10.21 -14.20
CA LYS A 207 -3.87 -9.08 -14.99
C LYS A 207 -5.39 -9.16 -15.07
N ASP A 208 -6.07 -8.07 -14.73
CA ASP A 208 -7.53 -7.90 -14.91
C ASP A 208 -7.80 -7.29 -16.30
N ILE A 209 -8.68 -7.92 -17.10
CA ILE A 209 -9.00 -7.49 -18.49
C ILE A 209 -10.01 -6.32 -18.53
N THR A 210 -10.50 -5.83 -17.39
CA THR A 210 -11.43 -4.69 -17.36
C THR A 210 -10.73 -3.34 -17.62
N ASN A 211 -10.90 -2.80 -18.83
CA ASN A 211 -10.44 -1.46 -19.26
C ASN A 211 -11.18 -0.29 -18.53
N GLY A 212 -11.20 -0.28 -17.20
CA GLY A 212 -11.59 0.87 -16.38
C GLY A 212 -10.36 1.62 -15.84
N PRO A 213 -10.43 2.94 -15.58
CA PRO A 213 -9.28 3.72 -15.13
C PRO A 213 -9.03 3.53 -13.63
N PHE A 214 -8.70 2.32 -13.17
CA PHE A 214 -8.12 2.08 -11.85
C PHE A 214 -7.18 0.86 -11.91
N PHE A 215 -5.87 1.15 -11.85
CA PHE A 215 -4.72 0.24 -11.72
C PHE A 215 -4.48 -0.74 -12.87
N ALA A 216 -3.77 -0.25 -13.90
CA ALA A 216 -3.11 -1.08 -14.90
C ALA A 216 -1.90 -1.81 -14.27
N GLY A 217 -1.99 -3.14 -14.17
CA GLY A 217 -0.88 -4.06 -13.90
C GLY A 217 -0.64 -4.94 -15.13
N TYR A 218 0.62 -5.02 -15.58
CA TYR A 218 1.02 -5.56 -16.88
C TYR A 218 1.16 -7.10 -16.84
N ASP A 219 1.38 -7.68 -18.01
CA ASP A 219 1.53 -9.12 -18.19
C ASP A 219 2.81 -9.68 -17.54
N GLY A 220 2.68 -10.93 -17.06
CA GLY A 220 3.73 -11.74 -16.48
C GLY A 220 4.87 -11.97 -17.46
N ALA A 221 5.87 -11.10 -17.36
CA ALA A 221 7.25 -11.17 -17.83
C ALA A 221 7.79 -9.74 -17.80
N SER A 222 7.02 -8.76 -18.25
CA SER A 222 7.40 -7.35 -18.45
C SER A 222 7.72 -6.61 -17.15
N ASN A 223 6.95 -6.83 -16.08
CA ASN A 223 7.21 -6.22 -14.77
C ASN A 223 8.38 -6.90 -14.02
N MET A 224 8.76 -8.12 -14.40
CA MET A 224 9.94 -8.83 -13.87
C MET A 224 11.15 -8.76 -14.82
N GLN A 225 10.95 -8.36 -16.08
CA GLN A 225 11.97 -8.16 -17.13
C GLN A 225 12.23 -6.66 -17.31
N GLY A 226 13.45 -6.27 -16.98
CA GLY A 226 13.91 -4.91 -17.19
C GLY A 226 15.14 -4.72 -16.36
N LYS A 227 16.28 -4.49 -17.00
CA LYS A 227 17.58 -4.34 -16.33
C LYS A 227 17.59 -3.20 -15.30
N MET A 228 16.68 -2.23 -15.45
CA MET A 228 16.60 -1.01 -14.63
C MET A 228 15.28 -0.87 -13.84
N ASN A 229 14.15 -1.39 -14.36
CA ASN A 229 12.81 -1.05 -13.85
C ASN A 229 11.93 -2.27 -13.48
N GLY A 230 12.43 -3.50 -13.67
CA GLY A 230 11.67 -4.69 -13.26
C GLY A 230 11.70 -4.86 -11.73
N LEU A 231 10.63 -5.39 -11.13
CA LEU A 231 10.55 -5.70 -9.70
C LEU A 231 11.73 -6.57 -9.24
N LYS A 232 12.14 -7.54 -10.06
CA LYS A 232 13.38 -8.31 -9.84
C LYS A 232 14.61 -7.41 -9.66
N ALA A 233 14.78 -6.41 -10.53
CA ALA A 233 15.92 -5.50 -10.46
C ALA A 233 15.86 -4.61 -9.21
N LEU A 234 14.67 -4.15 -8.81
CA LEU A 234 14.47 -3.39 -7.58
C LEU A 234 14.77 -4.21 -6.33
N ILE A 235 14.30 -5.46 -6.27
CA ILE A 235 14.61 -6.39 -5.17
C ILE A 235 16.11 -6.65 -5.08
N LEU A 236 16.79 -6.86 -6.22
CA LEU A 236 18.23 -7.09 -6.25
C LEU A 236 19.06 -5.82 -5.97
N GLN A 237 18.51 -4.62 -6.19
CA GLN A 237 19.15 -3.36 -5.79
C GLN A 237 19.13 -3.17 -4.27
N GLU A 238 17.99 -3.44 -3.63
CA GLU A 238 17.86 -3.34 -2.17
C GLU A 238 18.52 -4.53 -1.45
N THR A 239 18.44 -5.72 -2.04
CA THR A 239 18.94 -6.98 -1.47
C THR A 239 19.74 -7.78 -2.51
N PRO A 240 21.05 -7.48 -2.68
CA PRO A 240 21.89 -8.15 -3.68
C PRO A 240 22.06 -9.67 -3.47
N SER A 241 21.81 -10.17 -2.26
CA SER A 241 21.86 -11.59 -1.90
C SER A 241 20.58 -12.37 -2.22
N ALA A 242 19.53 -11.70 -2.69
CA ALA A 242 18.25 -12.35 -2.99
C ALA A 242 18.36 -13.28 -4.22
N HIS A 243 17.78 -14.48 -4.11
CA HIS A 243 17.74 -15.44 -5.20
C HIS A 243 16.35 -15.42 -5.85
N CYS A 244 16.26 -14.88 -7.07
CA CYS A 244 15.01 -14.87 -7.83
C CYS A 244 14.91 -16.09 -8.74
N ILE A 245 14.04 -17.03 -8.38
CA ILE A 245 13.76 -18.25 -9.16
C ILE A 245 12.50 -18.03 -10.00
N HIS A 246 12.55 -18.39 -11.28
CA HIS A 246 11.37 -18.31 -12.15
C HIS A 246 10.39 -19.45 -11.86
N CYS A 247 9.09 -19.17 -11.97
CA CYS A 247 8.05 -20.19 -11.82
C CYS A 247 8.17 -21.27 -12.91
N PHE A 248 8.41 -22.52 -12.52
CA PHE A 248 8.54 -23.65 -13.46
C PHE A 248 7.26 -23.93 -14.25
N ALA A 249 6.10 -23.76 -13.63
CA ALA A 249 4.81 -23.94 -14.33
C ALA A 249 4.61 -22.89 -15.43
N HIS A 250 5.02 -21.63 -15.20
CA HIS A 250 5.01 -20.61 -16.24
C HIS A 250 6.01 -20.94 -17.37
N GLN A 251 7.21 -21.43 -17.04
CA GLN A 251 8.20 -21.87 -18.04
C GLN A 251 7.68 -23.04 -18.89
N LEU A 252 6.99 -24.00 -18.28
CA LEU A 252 6.33 -25.10 -18.99
C LEU A 252 5.28 -24.57 -19.97
N GLN A 253 4.43 -23.65 -19.51
CA GLN A 253 3.39 -23.05 -20.35
C GLN A 253 3.98 -22.28 -21.54
N LEU A 254 5.02 -21.47 -21.31
CA LEU A 254 5.72 -20.75 -22.38
C LEU A 254 6.35 -21.72 -23.39
N THR A 255 6.93 -22.82 -22.91
CA THR A 255 7.53 -23.86 -23.77
C THR A 255 6.46 -24.49 -24.65
N LEU A 256 5.30 -24.86 -24.09
CA LEU A 256 4.19 -25.44 -24.85
C LEU A 256 3.68 -24.49 -25.92
N VAL A 257 3.48 -23.21 -25.58
CA VAL A 257 3.05 -22.18 -26.55
C VAL A 257 4.10 -22.02 -27.65
N ALA A 258 5.39 -21.98 -27.30
CA ALA A 258 6.48 -21.85 -28.27
C ALA A 258 6.57 -23.06 -29.21
N VAL A 259 6.33 -24.28 -28.71
CA VAL A 259 6.30 -25.50 -29.52
C VAL A 259 5.09 -25.48 -30.47
N VAL A 260 3.89 -25.19 -29.95
CA VAL A 260 2.65 -25.12 -30.75
C VAL A 260 2.78 -24.13 -31.91
N LYS A 261 3.38 -22.95 -31.68
CA LYS A 261 3.58 -21.94 -32.72
C LYS A 261 4.52 -22.36 -33.85
N LYS A 262 5.27 -23.45 -33.71
CA LYS A 262 6.10 -24.00 -34.81
C LYS A 262 5.29 -24.85 -35.79
N TYR A 263 4.09 -25.29 -35.42
CA TYR A 263 3.23 -26.15 -36.22
C TYR A 263 2.01 -25.38 -36.69
N LYS A 264 1.97 -25.06 -37.99
CA LYS A 264 0.97 -24.15 -38.58
C LYS A 264 -0.45 -24.70 -38.46
N GLU A 265 -0.61 -26.01 -38.53
CA GLU A 265 -1.87 -26.73 -38.37
C GLU A 265 -2.43 -26.52 -36.97
N VAL A 266 -1.58 -26.66 -35.94
CA VAL A 266 -1.95 -26.46 -34.54
C VAL A 266 -2.22 -24.98 -34.23
N GLU A 267 -1.43 -24.07 -34.80
CA GLU A 267 -1.67 -22.63 -34.71
C GLU A 267 -3.03 -22.27 -35.33
N THR A 268 -3.34 -22.81 -36.51
CA THR A 268 -4.61 -22.59 -37.20
C THR A 268 -5.78 -23.16 -36.37
N PHE A 269 -5.62 -24.34 -35.77
CA PHE A 269 -6.59 -24.92 -34.85
C PHE A 269 -6.91 -23.98 -33.68
N PHE A 270 -5.89 -23.48 -32.98
CA PHE A 270 -6.12 -22.55 -31.86
C PHE A 270 -6.72 -21.21 -32.32
N ALA A 271 -6.37 -20.72 -33.51
CA ALA A 271 -6.99 -19.54 -34.08
C ALA A 271 -8.50 -19.76 -34.36
N ILE A 272 -8.88 -20.94 -34.87
CA ILE A 272 -10.30 -21.30 -35.05
C ILE A 272 -11.02 -21.34 -33.70
N VAL A 273 -10.44 -22.02 -32.70
CA VAL A 273 -11.01 -22.09 -31.33
C VAL A 273 -11.19 -20.69 -30.73
N ALA A 274 -10.17 -19.83 -30.82
CA ALA A 274 -10.24 -18.46 -30.29
C ALA A 274 -11.33 -17.65 -30.98
N ASN A 275 -11.48 -17.76 -32.30
CA ASN A 275 -12.52 -17.05 -33.04
C ASN A 275 -13.93 -17.52 -32.67
N VAL A 276 -14.12 -18.83 -32.47
CA VAL A 276 -15.41 -19.39 -32.02
C VAL A 276 -15.76 -18.87 -30.63
N LEU A 277 -14.80 -18.88 -29.71
CA LEU A 277 -14.96 -18.33 -28.36
C LEU A 277 -15.25 -16.83 -28.40
N ASN A 278 -14.62 -16.06 -29.29
CA ASN A 278 -14.91 -14.63 -29.46
C ASN A 278 -16.34 -14.39 -29.97
N VAL A 279 -16.83 -15.19 -30.93
CA VAL A 279 -18.20 -15.07 -31.45
C VAL A 279 -19.22 -15.37 -30.35
N ILE A 280 -19.00 -16.44 -29.58
CA ILE A 280 -19.86 -16.78 -28.43
C ILE A 280 -19.77 -15.68 -27.37
N GLY A 281 -18.54 -15.31 -27.01
CA GLY A 281 -18.18 -14.34 -25.98
C GLY A 281 -18.68 -12.92 -26.22
N ALA A 282 -18.84 -12.52 -27.48
CA ALA A 282 -19.36 -11.21 -27.87
C ALA A 282 -20.85 -11.01 -27.51
N SER A 283 -21.57 -12.06 -27.13
CA SER A 283 -22.99 -11.99 -26.76
C SER A 283 -23.27 -12.72 -25.46
N PHE A 284 -23.73 -11.97 -24.46
CA PHE A 284 -24.20 -12.55 -23.19
C PHE A 284 -25.27 -13.62 -23.40
N LYS A 285 -26.16 -13.45 -24.37
CA LYS A 285 -27.19 -14.46 -24.69
C LYS A 285 -26.60 -15.79 -25.18
N ARG A 286 -25.54 -15.74 -26.00
CA ARG A 286 -24.89 -16.95 -26.53
C ARG A 286 -24.06 -17.65 -25.44
N ILE A 287 -23.38 -16.88 -24.60
CA ILE A 287 -22.70 -17.41 -23.41
C ILE A 287 -23.71 -18.09 -22.48
N ASP A 288 -24.83 -17.43 -22.16
CA ASP A 288 -25.85 -17.99 -21.27
C ASP A 288 -26.45 -19.27 -21.85
N GLN A 289 -26.72 -19.31 -23.16
CA GLN A 289 -27.16 -20.53 -23.84
C GLN A 289 -26.13 -21.67 -23.79
N LEU A 290 -24.84 -21.36 -23.97
CA LEU A 290 -23.77 -22.35 -23.85
C LEU A 290 -23.71 -22.90 -22.42
N ARG A 291 -23.86 -22.03 -21.41
CA ARG A 291 -23.88 -22.39 -19.99
C ARG A 291 -25.07 -23.27 -19.64
N ASP A 292 -26.27 -22.92 -20.11
CA ASP A 292 -27.48 -23.71 -19.89
C ASP A 292 -27.35 -25.11 -20.51
N HIS A 293 -26.73 -25.20 -21.69
CA HIS A 293 -26.47 -26.49 -22.33
C HIS A 293 -25.43 -27.31 -21.57
N HIS A 294 -24.35 -26.67 -21.13
CA HIS A 294 -23.30 -27.31 -20.34
C HIS A 294 -23.83 -27.78 -18.97
N ALA A 295 -24.68 -26.99 -18.31
CA ALA A 295 -25.31 -27.36 -17.05
C ALA A 295 -26.16 -28.64 -17.20
N LYS A 296 -26.97 -28.73 -18.26
CA LYS A 296 -27.77 -29.93 -18.56
C LYS A 296 -26.90 -31.16 -18.86
N LEU A 297 -25.81 -30.97 -19.60
CA LEU A 297 -24.86 -32.06 -19.89
C LEU A 297 -24.15 -32.53 -18.60
N LEU A 298 -23.77 -31.59 -17.73
CA LEU A 298 -23.17 -31.89 -16.43
C LEU A 298 -24.15 -32.64 -15.53
N GLU A 299 -25.43 -32.25 -15.49
CA GLU A 299 -26.48 -32.99 -14.77
C GLU A 299 -26.57 -34.43 -15.28
N GLN A 300 -26.60 -34.64 -16.60
CA GLN A 300 -26.64 -35.98 -17.20
C GLN A 300 -25.39 -36.82 -16.87
N LEU A 301 -24.19 -36.20 -16.88
CA LEU A 301 -22.93 -36.88 -16.56
C LEU A 301 -22.76 -37.16 -15.05
N LEU A 302 -23.36 -36.34 -14.20
CA LEU A 302 -23.46 -36.59 -12.76
C LEU A 302 -24.43 -37.74 -12.47
N GLU A 303 -25.55 -37.81 -13.20
CA GLU A 303 -26.52 -38.91 -13.13
C GLU A 303 -25.93 -40.24 -13.64
N SER A 304 -25.07 -40.20 -14.66
CA SER A 304 -24.36 -41.39 -15.16
C SER A 304 -23.17 -41.84 -14.30
N GLY A 305 -22.75 -41.02 -13.33
CA GLY A 305 -21.63 -41.29 -12.45
C GLY A 305 -20.24 -41.12 -13.09
N GLU A 306 -20.17 -40.55 -14.30
CA GLU A 306 -18.91 -40.32 -15.02
C GLU A 306 -18.10 -39.13 -14.47
N VAL A 307 -18.73 -38.25 -13.67
CA VAL A 307 -18.10 -37.04 -13.11
C VAL A 307 -18.38 -36.90 -11.61
N GLN A 308 -17.40 -36.43 -10.84
CA GLN A 308 -17.55 -36.13 -9.41
C GLN A 308 -17.79 -34.63 -9.16
N SER A 309 -18.69 -34.32 -8.21
CA SER A 309 -18.99 -32.96 -7.76
C SER A 309 -17.94 -32.43 -6.76
N GLY A 310 -17.50 -31.17 -6.91
CA GLY A 310 -16.54 -30.52 -5.99
C GLY A 310 -16.57 -28.98 -6.05
N LYS A 311 -16.29 -28.31 -4.92
CA LYS A 311 -16.23 -26.83 -4.83
C LYS A 311 -14.99 -26.28 -5.54
N GLY A 312 -15.19 -25.39 -6.51
CA GLY A 312 -14.10 -24.69 -7.23
C GLY A 312 -13.73 -25.27 -8.59
N LEU A 313 -14.32 -26.40 -8.99
CA LEU A 313 -14.25 -26.90 -10.36
C LEU A 313 -15.31 -26.20 -11.23
N ASN A 314 -14.96 -25.87 -12.48
CA ASN A 314 -15.85 -25.29 -13.51
C ASN A 314 -16.33 -23.84 -13.32
N GLN A 315 -15.61 -23.01 -12.56
CA GLN A 315 -15.87 -21.57 -12.49
C GLN A 315 -15.11 -20.81 -13.57
N GLU A 316 -15.82 -20.23 -14.53
CA GLU A 316 -15.24 -19.33 -15.54
C GLU A 316 -14.79 -18.01 -14.89
N ARG A 317 -13.61 -17.51 -15.29
CA ARG A 317 -13.16 -16.13 -15.02
C ARG A 317 -13.27 -15.32 -16.30
N GLU A 318 -13.91 -14.15 -16.15
CA GLU A 318 -14.00 -13.00 -17.06
C GLU A 318 -15.13 -12.91 -18.10
N LEU A 319 -15.62 -11.67 -18.22
CA LEU A 319 -16.71 -11.15 -19.02
C LEU A 319 -16.15 -10.10 -19.98
N GLN A 320 -16.32 -10.26 -21.29
CA GLN A 320 -16.07 -9.19 -22.25
C GLN A 320 -17.40 -8.55 -22.72
N ARG A 321 -17.38 -7.23 -22.94
CA ARG A 321 -18.54 -6.41 -23.31
C ARG A 321 -18.78 -6.38 -24.84
N PRO A 322 -20.01 -6.04 -25.27
CA PRO A 322 -20.49 -6.36 -26.62
C PRO A 322 -19.98 -5.37 -27.67
N ASN A 323 -19.59 -5.89 -28.83
CA ASN A 323 -19.72 -5.20 -30.10
C ASN A 323 -20.63 -6.07 -30.98
N GLN A 324 -21.71 -5.47 -31.46
CA GLN A 324 -22.74 -6.16 -32.21
C GLN A 324 -22.67 -5.70 -33.66
N GLU A 325 -22.26 -6.57 -34.58
CA GLU A 325 -22.32 -6.29 -36.01
C GLU A 325 -22.90 -7.48 -36.79
N ALA A 326 -23.68 -7.16 -37.81
CA ALA A 326 -24.69 -8.00 -38.45
C ALA A 326 -24.15 -9.08 -39.43
N ASN A 327 -23.00 -9.72 -39.14
CA ASN A 327 -22.40 -10.74 -40.02
C ASN A 327 -22.30 -12.15 -39.38
N ASP A 328 -23.00 -12.39 -38.27
CA ASP A 328 -22.84 -13.58 -37.43
C ASP A 328 -23.18 -14.91 -38.12
N ARG A 329 -24.17 -14.95 -39.03
CA ARG A 329 -24.69 -16.22 -39.55
C ARG A 329 -23.76 -16.91 -40.54
N LEU A 330 -23.25 -16.15 -41.52
CA LEU A 330 -22.29 -16.69 -42.51
C LEU A 330 -20.97 -17.08 -41.83
N GLN A 331 -20.53 -16.30 -40.83
CA GLN A 331 -19.37 -16.66 -40.02
C GLN A 331 -19.61 -17.94 -39.21
N ALA A 332 -20.78 -18.09 -38.59
CA ALA A 332 -21.12 -19.30 -37.83
C ALA A 332 -21.19 -20.55 -38.73
N GLU A 333 -21.78 -20.45 -39.93
CA GLU A 333 -21.83 -21.56 -40.90
C GLU A 333 -20.42 -21.93 -41.39
N ALA A 334 -19.56 -20.95 -41.64
CA ALA A 334 -18.16 -21.19 -42.00
C ALA A 334 -17.35 -21.84 -40.87
N PHE A 335 -17.56 -21.44 -39.61
CA PHE A 335 -16.92 -22.08 -38.46
C PHE A 335 -17.45 -23.50 -38.23
N LEU A 336 -18.74 -23.73 -38.41
CA LEU A 336 -19.33 -25.06 -38.28
C LEU A 336 -18.73 -26.06 -39.28
N SER A 337 -18.55 -25.63 -40.53
CA SER A 337 -17.87 -26.44 -41.55
C SER A 337 -16.42 -26.78 -41.16
N LYS A 338 -15.69 -25.82 -40.57
CA LYS A 338 -14.31 -26.04 -40.11
C LYS A 338 -14.22 -26.96 -38.89
N ILE A 339 -15.08 -26.77 -37.89
CA ILE A 339 -15.10 -27.59 -36.66
C ILE A 339 -15.45 -29.05 -36.96
N ASN A 340 -16.34 -29.28 -37.94
CA ASN A 340 -16.72 -30.63 -38.36
C ASN A 340 -15.72 -31.30 -39.30
N SER A 341 -14.62 -30.63 -39.67
CA SER A 341 -13.57 -31.24 -40.48
C SER A 341 -12.81 -32.30 -39.69
N PHE A 342 -12.38 -33.36 -40.39
CA PHE A 342 -11.56 -34.42 -39.77
C PHE A 342 -10.29 -33.85 -39.13
N GLU A 343 -9.62 -32.91 -39.81
CA GLU A 343 -8.40 -32.26 -39.32
C GLU A 343 -8.63 -31.55 -37.98
N PHE A 344 -9.73 -30.78 -37.87
CA PHE A 344 -10.07 -30.09 -36.64
C PHE A 344 -10.39 -31.08 -35.51
N VAL A 345 -11.21 -32.11 -35.79
CA VAL A 345 -11.58 -33.12 -34.78
C VAL A 345 -10.35 -33.89 -34.31
N PHE A 346 -9.44 -34.26 -35.21
CA PHE A 346 -8.19 -34.93 -34.87
C PHE A 346 -7.31 -34.03 -33.99
N LEU A 347 -7.08 -32.78 -34.39
CA LEU A 347 -6.29 -31.81 -33.62
C LEU A 347 -6.93 -31.52 -32.25
N LEU A 348 -8.26 -31.48 -32.16
CA LEU A 348 -8.97 -31.33 -30.89
C LEU A 348 -8.64 -32.48 -29.93
N HIS A 349 -8.71 -33.73 -30.39
CA HIS A 349 -8.40 -34.89 -29.56
C HIS A 349 -6.91 -34.94 -29.17
N LEU A 350 -6.02 -34.65 -30.11
CA LEU A 350 -4.58 -34.61 -29.86
C LEU A 350 -4.23 -33.53 -28.83
N MET A 351 -4.69 -32.29 -29.06
CA MET A 351 -4.40 -31.17 -28.17
C MET A 351 -5.05 -31.33 -26.80
N LEU A 352 -6.25 -31.92 -26.72
CA LEU A 352 -6.88 -32.22 -25.42
C LEU A 352 -6.00 -33.15 -24.59
N LYS A 353 -5.45 -34.23 -25.18
CA LYS A 353 -4.55 -35.15 -24.47
C LYS A 353 -3.26 -34.46 -24.03
N VAL A 354 -2.60 -33.73 -24.92
CA VAL A 354 -1.37 -32.97 -24.61
C VAL A 354 -1.61 -31.96 -23.49
N LEU A 355 -2.70 -31.17 -23.59
CA LEU A 355 -3.03 -30.15 -22.61
C LEU A 355 -3.40 -30.75 -21.26
N LEU A 356 -4.17 -31.85 -21.22
CA LEU A 356 -4.48 -32.55 -19.97
C LEU A 356 -3.22 -33.00 -19.23
N MET A 357 -2.29 -33.64 -19.95
CA MET A 357 -1.04 -34.11 -19.35
C MET A 357 -0.17 -32.95 -18.87
N SER A 358 -0.09 -31.87 -19.63
CA SER A 358 0.64 -30.67 -19.23
C SER A 358 -0.01 -29.93 -18.04
N ASN A 359 -1.34 -29.96 -17.94
CA ASN A 359 -2.09 -29.35 -16.85
C ASN A 359 -1.87 -30.11 -15.54
N GLU A 360 -1.86 -31.44 -15.58
CA GLU A 360 -1.53 -32.24 -14.40
C GLU A 360 -0.10 -31.97 -13.89
N LEU A 361 0.87 -31.86 -14.80
CA LEU A 361 2.23 -31.43 -14.44
C LEU A 361 2.25 -30.00 -13.87
N SER A 362 1.56 -29.06 -14.53
CA SER A 362 1.47 -27.66 -14.07
C SER A 362 0.89 -27.56 -12.66
N LYS A 363 -0.23 -28.25 -12.38
CA LYS A 363 -0.83 -28.33 -11.05
C LYS A 363 0.11 -28.94 -10.02
N ALA A 364 0.85 -30.00 -10.38
CA ALA A 364 1.82 -30.61 -9.50
C ALA A 364 2.97 -29.65 -9.14
N LEU A 365 3.43 -28.85 -10.11
CA LEU A 365 4.46 -27.82 -9.92
C LEU A 365 3.98 -26.63 -9.08
N TYR A 366 2.65 -26.42 -8.95
CA TYR A 366 2.04 -25.35 -8.16
C TYR A 366 1.71 -25.74 -6.71
N LYS A 367 1.85 -27.02 -6.31
CA LYS A 367 1.50 -27.46 -4.96
C LYS A 367 2.46 -26.88 -3.92
N LYS A 368 1.91 -26.27 -2.86
CA LYS A 368 2.66 -25.62 -1.77
C LYS A 368 3.58 -26.58 -1.01
N GLU A 369 3.22 -27.86 -0.94
CA GLU A 369 3.93 -28.92 -0.20
C GLU A 369 4.90 -29.71 -1.08
N GLN A 370 5.07 -29.33 -2.35
CA GLN A 370 5.85 -30.10 -3.30
C GLN A 370 7.35 -29.95 -3.06
N ASP A 371 8.07 -31.06 -2.89
CA ASP A 371 9.53 -31.09 -2.93
C ASP A 371 10.07 -31.30 -4.36
N ILE A 372 11.37 -31.04 -4.53
CA ILE A 372 12.03 -31.10 -5.84
C ILE A 372 12.07 -32.51 -6.42
N PHE A 373 12.18 -33.56 -5.59
CA PHE A 373 12.22 -34.95 -6.07
C PHE A 373 10.87 -35.35 -6.63
N ASN A 374 9.80 -35.02 -5.92
CA ASN A 374 8.44 -35.27 -6.38
C ASN A 374 8.13 -34.48 -7.66
N ALA A 375 8.58 -33.22 -7.77
CA ALA A 375 8.45 -32.44 -9.01
C ALA A 375 9.20 -33.08 -10.19
N MET A 376 10.43 -33.57 -9.98
CA MET A 376 11.21 -34.28 -11.01
C MET A 376 10.53 -35.58 -11.45
N LEU A 377 9.99 -36.36 -10.51
CA LEU A 377 9.25 -37.59 -10.83
C LEU A 377 8.04 -37.30 -11.73
N PHE A 378 7.25 -36.27 -11.41
CA PHE A 378 6.12 -35.86 -12.26
C PHE A 378 6.57 -35.43 -13.66
N LEU A 379 7.70 -34.70 -13.76
CA LEU A 379 8.25 -34.30 -15.05
C LEU A 379 8.63 -35.50 -15.91
N ASP A 380 9.32 -36.49 -15.32
CA ASP A 380 9.77 -37.68 -16.05
C ASP A 380 8.57 -38.55 -16.46
N LEU A 381 7.58 -38.75 -15.58
CA LEU A 381 6.33 -39.43 -15.93
C LEU A 381 5.58 -38.74 -17.08
N THR A 382 5.51 -37.40 -17.08
CA THR A 382 4.87 -36.66 -18.17
C THR A 382 5.63 -36.84 -19.48
N LYS A 383 6.98 -36.85 -19.46
CA LYS A 383 7.80 -37.11 -20.66
C LYS A 383 7.57 -38.52 -21.19
N GLU A 384 7.60 -39.53 -20.32
CA GLU A 384 7.37 -40.93 -20.71
C GLU A 384 6.01 -41.10 -21.39
N ARG A 385 4.95 -40.53 -20.80
CA ARG A 385 3.61 -40.61 -21.40
C ARG A 385 3.51 -39.88 -22.74
N LEU A 386 4.18 -38.73 -22.90
CA LEU A 386 4.21 -38.02 -24.18
C LEU A 386 4.98 -38.82 -25.23
N GLN A 387 6.04 -39.52 -24.81
CA GLN A 387 6.83 -40.39 -25.68
C GLN A 387 6.03 -41.63 -26.09
N GLN A 388 5.32 -42.28 -25.16
CA GLN A 388 4.39 -43.37 -25.46
C GLN A 388 3.32 -42.94 -26.46
N MET A 389 2.71 -41.76 -26.25
CA MET A 389 1.71 -41.22 -27.19
C MET A 389 2.28 -41.00 -28.60
N ARG A 390 3.58 -40.69 -28.73
CA ARG A 390 4.26 -40.56 -30.02
C ARG A 390 4.59 -41.91 -30.66
N ASP A 391 4.93 -42.91 -29.85
CA ASP A 391 5.39 -44.21 -30.34
C ASP A 391 4.21 -45.16 -30.65
N GLU A 392 3.09 -45.00 -29.93
CA GLU A 392 1.89 -45.86 -30.03
C GLU A 392 0.71 -45.20 -30.77
N GLY A 393 0.75 -43.89 -30.97
CA GLY A 393 -0.29 -43.09 -31.66
C GLY A 393 0.00 -42.91 -33.14
#